data_AF-A0A956X463-F1
#
_entry.id   AF-A0A956X463-F1
#
_cell.length_a   1.000
_cell.length_b   1.000
_cell.length_c   1.000
_cell.angle_alpha   90.00
_cell.angle_beta   90.00
_cell.angle_gamma   90.00
#
_symmetry.space_group_name_H-M   'P 1'
#
loop_
_entity.id
_entity.type
_entity.pdbx_description
1 polymer ?
#
loop_
_entity_poly.entity_id
_entity_poly.type
_entity_poly.pdbx_seq_one_letter_code
_entity_poly.pdbx_strand_id
1 'polypeptide(L)'
;SPYYDEAAVPGYEQFISAFKGTRIVSVDPFVVEYYGDNPALDAENSIVTWWPYSTYAYGDAAWHNMAIMLRAEANGSVVFTDEKANNLEVERVSMIAGPSLEILAGELEGATAEGFIPYAATLGQYVTAEDAAARYSNLAEFARRYGHYYIGTGVYFLQGVFPVEGQAILQRFEAHPDPADKFSGFAAPALAEVEIDGESRVTIGEEATFDVFLDVFGGAYPAADIDSVAYLLFDATGTQVEAGLAEAVEDGLWQVTLSGETTGALEEGSNRLEIVVVSKLVALPSLGEFQFVTAP
;
A
#
# COMPACT_ATOMS: atom_id res chain seq x y z
N SER A 1 -17.40 10.47 -30.90
CA SER A 1 -16.34 9.49 -30.60
C SER A 1 -16.80 8.13 -31.11
N PRO A 2 -15.94 7.28 -31.70
CA PRO A 2 -16.30 5.89 -32.01
C PRO A 2 -16.65 5.07 -30.74
N TYR A 3 -16.23 5.55 -29.56
CA TYR A 3 -16.50 4.95 -28.26
C TYR A 3 -17.61 5.70 -27.50
N TYR A 4 -18.56 6.31 -28.21
CA TYR A 4 -19.65 7.03 -27.54
C TYR A 4 -20.51 6.07 -26.72
N ASP A 5 -20.82 6.48 -25.50
CA ASP A 5 -21.73 5.77 -24.59
C ASP A 5 -22.66 6.78 -23.93
N GLU A 6 -23.97 6.58 -24.08
CA GLU A 6 -24.99 7.47 -23.52
C GLU A 6 -24.97 7.45 -21.99
N ALA A 7 -24.67 6.30 -21.38
CA ALA A 7 -24.57 6.16 -19.94
C ALA A 7 -23.44 7.01 -19.32
N ALA A 8 -22.43 7.38 -20.13
CA ALA A 8 -21.33 8.23 -19.70
C ALA A 8 -21.62 9.74 -19.81
N VAL A 9 -22.69 10.14 -20.51
CA VAL A 9 -23.01 11.56 -20.79
C VAL A 9 -23.19 12.38 -19.49
N PRO A 10 -23.95 11.93 -18.47
CA PRO A 10 -24.12 12.72 -17.25
C PRO A 10 -22.80 13.00 -16.52
N GLY A 11 -21.91 12.00 -16.47
CA GLY A 11 -20.58 12.16 -15.86
C GLY A 11 -19.68 13.10 -16.66
N TYR A 12 -19.75 13.03 -17.99
CA TYR A 12 -19.04 13.96 -18.87
C TYR A 12 -19.53 15.40 -18.72
N GLU A 13 -20.85 15.63 -18.68
CA GLU A 13 -21.43 16.96 -18.51
C GLU A 13 -21.05 17.57 -17.16
N GLN A 14 -21.05 16.76 -16.09
CA GLN A 14 -20.56 17.19 -14.79
C GLN A 14 -19.08 17.57 -14.85
N PHE A 15 -18.23 16.73 -15.45
CA PHE A 15 -16.80 16.99 -15.59
C PHE A 15 -16.51 18.28 -16.37
N ILE A 16 -17.12 18.44 -17.55
CA ILE A 16 -16.85 19.58 -18.44
C ILE A 16 -17.40 20.90 -17.91
N SER A 17 -18.37 20.87 -16.99
CA SER A 17 -18.89 22.08 -16.34
C SER A 17 -17.83 22.82 -15.53
N ALA A 18 -16.89 22.09 -14.92
CA ALA A 18 -15.82 22.64 -14.10
C ALA A 18 -14.45 22.63 -14.80
N PHE A 19 -14.17 21.63 -15.65
CA PHE A 19 -12.87 21.44 -16.29
C PHE A 19 -12.49 22.60 -17.23
N LYS A 20 -11.30 23.19 -17.04
CA LYS A 20 -10.76 24.26 -17.91
C LYS A 20 -9.58 23.83 -18.75
N GLY A 21 -8.88 22.78 -18.35
CA GLY A 21 -7.78 22.24 -19.14
C GLY A 21 -6.73 21.53 -18.30
N THR A 22 -5.79 20.91 -19.00
CA THR A 22 -4.55 20.40 -18.43
C THR A 22 -3.36 20.82 -19.25
N ARG A 23 -2.19 20.86 -18.60
CA ARG A 23 -0.91 21.00 -19.26
C ARG A 23 0.08 20.00 -18.67
N ILE A 24 0.65 19.14 -19.50
CA ILE A 24 1.81 18.33 -19.12
C ILE A 24 3.02 19.27 -19.13
N VAL A 25 3.56 19.57 -17.95
CA VAL A 25 4.70 20.49 -17.77
C VAL A 25 6.02 19.75 -17.95
N SER A 26 6.09 18.52 -17.46
CA SER A 26 7.27 17.66 -17.55
C SER A 26 6.85 16.19 -17.60
N VAL A 27 7.66 15.36 -18.25
CA VAL A 27 7.49 13.90 -18.29
C VAL A 27 8.49 13.16 -17.42
N ASP A 28 9.56 13.83 -16.99
CA ASP A 28 10.57 13.29 -16.08
C ASP A 28 11.20 14.41 -15.22
N PRO A 29 10.77 14.60 -13.94
CA PRO A 29 9.66 13.89 -13.30
C PRO A 29 8.33 14.24 -13.98
N PHE A 30 7.33 13.36 -13.89
CA PHE A 30 6.00 13.61 -14.46
C PHE A 30 5.27 14.70 -13.66
N VAL A 31 4.94 15.82 -14.31
CA VAL A 31 4.26 16.96 -13.71
C VAL A 31 3.14 17.43 -14.63
N VAL A 32 1.92 17.50 -14.07
CA VAL A 32 0.72 17.95 -14.77
C VAL A 32 0.08 19.09 -14.00
N GLU A 33 -0.24 20.17 -14.70
CA GLU A 33 -1.12 21.22 -14.19
C GLU A 33 -2.56 20.90 -14.58
N TYR A 34 -3.47 21.07 -13.63
CA TYR A 34 -4.91 20.96 -13.81
C TYR A 34 -5.57 22.29 -13.52
N TYR A 35 -6.48 22.70 -14.40
CA TYR A 35 -7.26 23.92 -14.27
C TYR A 35 -8.73 23.57 -14.20
N GLY A 36 -9.43 24.02 -13.15
CA GLY A 36 -10.85 23.76 -12.93
C GLY A 36 -11.51 24.83 -12.07
N ASP A 37 -12.81 25.04 -12.28
CA ASP A 37 -13.67 25.97 -11.51
C ASP A 37 -14.50 25.21 -10.46
N ASN A 38 -13.86 24.35 -9.67
CA ASN A 38 -14.50 23.55 -8.63
C ASN A 38 -13.65 23.42 -7.36
N PRO A 39 -13.28 24.54 -6.71
CA PRO A 39 -12.50 24.48 -5.49
C PRO A 39 -13.29 23.78 -4.38
N ALA A 40 -12.63 22.90 -3.64
CA ALA A 40 -13.13 22.40 -2.37
C ALA A 40 -12.90 23.43 -1.26
N LEU A 41 -13.63 23.31 -0.15
CA LEU A 41 -13.44 24.19 1.02
C LEU A 41 -12.02 24.05 1.60
N ASP A 42 -11.54 22.81 1.66
CA ASP A 42 -10.20 22.49 2.10
C ASP A 42 -9.28 22.32 0.89
N ALA A 43 -8.09 22.91 0.95
CA ALA A 43 -7.17 22.99 -0.19
C ALA A 43 -6.68 21.62 -0.65
N GLU A 44 -6.46 20.68 0.29
CA GLU A 44 -6.05 19.31 0.03
C GLU A 44 -7.07 18.53 -0.82
N ASN A 45 -8.35 18.87 -0.70
CA ASN A 45 -9.44 18.25 -1.45
C ASN A 45 -9.60 18.86 -2.86
N SER A 46 -8.88 19.94 -3.17
CA SER A 46 -8.85 20.54 -4.50
C SER A 46 -7.78 19.93 -5.42
N ILE A 47 -6.95 19.02 -4.91
CA ILE A 47 -5.92 18.33 -5.68
C ILE A 47 -6.57 17.25 -6.55
N VAL A 48 -6.36 17.34 -7.86
CA VAL A 48 -6.84 16.35 -8.84
C VAL A 48 -5.67 15.54 -9.36
N THR A 49 -5.73 14.22 -9.19
CA THR A 49 -4.81 13.30 -9.85
C THR A 49 -5.32 12.91 -11.23
N TRP A 50 -4.40 12.82 -12.20
CA TRP A 50 -4.66 12.31 -13.55
C TRP A 50 -4.33 10.82 -13.69
N TRP A 51 -3.93 10.16 -12.60
CA TRP A 51 -4.00 8.72 -12.54
C TRP A 51 -5.48 8.32 -12.58
N PRO A 52 -5.89 7.34 -13.41
CA PRO A 52 -7.27 6.87 -13.52
C PRO A 52 -7.68 6.04 -12.28
N TYR A 53 -7.56 6.63 -11.09
CA TYR A 53 -7.76 5.98 -9.80
C TYR A 53 -9.15 5.37 -9.67
N SER A 54 -10.20 6.04 -10.13
CA SER A 54 -11.57 5.51 -10.05
C SER A 54 -11.79 4.23 -10.88
N THR A 55 -10.97 3.98 -11.90
CA THR A 55 -11.05 2.80 -12.76
C THR A 55 -10.01 1.74 -12.41
N TYR A 56 -8.85 2.16 -11.90
CA TYR A 56 -7.69 1.31 -11.61
C TYR A 56 -7.19 1.47 -10.17
N ALA A 57 -8.13 1.62 -9.23
CA ALA A 57 -7.83 1.88 -7.80
C ALA A 57 -6.87 0.85 -7.19
N TYR A 58 -6.93 -0.40 -7.65
CA TYR A 58 -6.18 -1.55 -7.12
C TYR A 58 -5.35 -2.27 -8.17
N GLY A 59 -5.06 -1.63 -9.31
CA GLY A 59 -4.32 -2.29 -10.36
C GLY A 59 -3.90 -1.35 -11.48
N ASP A 60 -3.53 -1.95 -12.59
CA ASP A 60 -3.17 -1.25 -13.80
C ASP A 60 -3.81 -1.92 -15.02
N ALA A 61 -3.83 -1.22 -16.14
CA ALA A 61 -4.13 -1.83 -17.41
C ALA A 61 -3.04 -1.46 -18.39
N ALA A 62 -2.36 -2.50 -18.88
CA ALA A 62 -1.43 -2.30 -19.96
C ALA A 62 -2.19 -1.88 -21.23
N TRP A 63 -1.62 -0.94 -21.99
CA TRP A 63 -2.30 -0.36 -23.16
C TRP A 63 -2.71 -1.41 -24.21
N HIS A 64 -1.99 -2.52 -24.34
CA HIS A 64 -2.28 -3.58 -25.31
C HIS A 64 -3.54 -4.38 -24.93
N ASN A 65 -3.86 -4.50 -23.64
CA ASN A 65 -5.13 -5.05 -23.17
C ASN A 65 -6.29 -4.12 -23.58
N MET A 66 -6.12 -2.82 -23.37
CA MET A 66 -7.14 -1.82 -23.69
C MET A 66 -7.32 -1.67 -25.20
N ALA A 67 -6.24 -1.80 -25.98
CA ALA A 67 -6.26 -1.61 -27.43
C ALA A 67 -7.28 -2.54 -28.12
N ILE A 68 -7.29 -3.82 -27.76
CA ILE A 68 -8.21 -4.80 -28.38
C ILE A 68 -9.66 -4.58 -27.95
N MET A 69 -9.90 -4.15 -26.70
CA MET A 69 -11.25 -3.77 -26.25
C MET A 69 -11.75 -2.52 -26.95
N LEU A 70 -10.90 -1.50 -27.08
CA LEU A 70 -11.22 -0.27 -27.80
C LEU A 70 -11.56 -0.58 -29.26
N ARG A 71 -10.77 -1.41 -29.94
CA ARG A 71 -11.09 -1.80 -31.31
C ARG A 71 -12.42 -2.53 -31.41
N ALA A 72 -12.67 -3.50 -30.54
CA ALA A 72 -13.94 -4.24 -30.52
C ALA A 72 -15.14 -3.31 -30.31
N GLU A 73 -15.03 -2.31 -29.41
CA GLU A 73 -16.03 -1.27 -29.19
C GLU A 73 -16.22 -0.38 -30.43
N ALA A 74 -15.14 0.11 -31.04
CA ALA A 74 -15.23 0.92 -32.26
C ALA A 74 -15.90 0.17 -33.41
N ASN A 75 -15.69 -1.14 -33.48
CA ASN A 75 -16.33 -2.02 -34.46
C ASN A 75 -17.77 -2.42 -34.05
N GLY A 76 -18.26 -1.99 -32.88
CA GLY A 76 -19.59 -2.30 -32.36
C GLY A 76 -19.81 -3.78 -32.02
N SER A 77 -18.72 -4.54 -31.86
CA SER A 77 -18.78 -6.00 -31.61
C SER A 77 -18.90 -6.32 -30.11
N VAL A 78 -18.42 -5.43 -29.25
CA VAL A 78 -18.68 -5.43 -27.81
C VAL A 78 -19.02 -4.02 -27.36
N VAL A 79 -19.54 -3.90 -26.13
CA VAL A 79 -19.73 -2.60 -25.48
C VAL A 79 -19.18 -2.57 -24.05
N PHE A 80 -18.77 -1.41 -23.53
CA PHE A 80 -18.23 -1.30 -22.17
C PHE A 80 -19.29 -1.36 -21.06
N THR A 81 -20.48 -0.79 -21.27
CA THR A 81 -21.50 -0.63 -20.22
C THR A 81 -22.68 -1.59 -20.38
N ASP A 82 -23.32 -1.93 -19.27
CA ASP A 82 -24.51 -2.79 -19.25
C ASP A 82 -25.69 -2.14 -19.98
N GLU A 83 -25.88 -0.82 -19.82
CA GLU A 83 -26.99 -0.10 -20.43
C GLU A 83 -26.89 -0.15 -21.96
N LYS A 84 -25.70 0.15 -22.50
CA LYS A 84 -25.46 0.07 -23.95
C LYS A 84 -25.59 -1.36 -24.46
N ALA A 85 -25.16 -2.36 -23.67
CA ALA A 85 -25.29 -3.78 -24.03
C ALA A 85 -26.75 -4.18 -24.20
N ASN A 86 -27.59 -3.81 -23.23
CA ASN A 86 -29.02 -4.08 -23.25
C ASN A 86 -29.72 -3.35 -24.40
N ASN A 87 -29.36 -2.09 -24.66
CA ASN A 87 -30.00 -1.28 -25.70
C ASN A 87 -29.67 -1.75 -27.13
N LEU A 88 -28.43 -2.20 -27.36
CA LEU A 88 -27.97 -2.64 -28.68
C LEU A 88 -28.07 -4.15 -28.89
N GLU A 89 -28.41 -4.91 -27.84
CA GLU A 89 -28.37 -6.37 -27.82
C GLU A 89 -26.98 -6.92 -28.23
N VAL A 90 -25.92 -6.25 -27.76
CA VAL A 90 -24.51 -6.57 -28.03
C VAL A 90 -23.84 -7.02 -26.73
N GLU A 91 -22.88 -7.94 -26.87
CA GLU A 91 -22.08 -8.45 -25.75
C GLU A 91 -21.37 -7.32 -24.99
N ARG A 92 -21.47 -7.34 -23.65
CA ARG A 92 -20.64 -6.49 -22.81
C ARG A 92 -19.24 -7.08 -22.71
N VAL A 93 -18.21 -6.25 -22.91
CA VAL A 93 -16.83 -6.72 -22.97
C VAL A 93 -16.42 -7.45 -21.69
N SER A 94 -15.85 -8.63 -21.88
CA SER A 94 -15.17 -9.42 -20.84
C SER A 94 -13.83 -9.89 -21.38
N MET A 95 -12.76 -9.60 -20.64
CA MET A 95 -11.41 -10.04 -21.02
C MET A 95 -11.09 -11.47 -20.55
N ILE A 96 -11.96 -12.08 -19.74
CA ILE A 96 -11.67 -13.33 -19.00
C ILE A 96 -12.62 -14.48 -19.32
N ALA A 97 -13.74 -14.22 -19.99
CA ALA A 97 -14.78 -15.20 -20.18
C ALA A 97 -15.78 -14.78 -21.28
N GLY A 98 -16.57 -15.75 -21.74
CA GLY A 98 -17.73 -15.51 -22.58
C GLY A 98 -17.40 -15.28 -24.06
N PRO A 99 -18.42 -14.95 -24.86
CA PRO A 99 -18.29 -14.72 -26.31
C PRO A 99 -17.28 -13.61 -26.66
N SER A 100 -17.07 -12.66 -25.74
CA SER A 100 -16.05 -11.62 -25.86
C SER A 100 -14.66 -12.15 -26.22
N LEU A 101 -14.27 -13.33 -25.74
CA LEU A 101 -12.92 -13.87 -25.96
C LEU A 101 -12.61 -14.16 -27.44
N GLU A 102 -13.59 -14.62 -28.21
CA GLU A 102 -13.41 -14.88 -29.65
C GLU A 102 -13.31 -13.55 -30.43
N ILE A 103 -14.12 -12.56 -30.04
CA ILE A 103 -14.07 -11.21 -30.63
C ILE A 103 -12.70 -10.58 -30.37
N LEU A 104 -12.22 -10.64 -29.12
CA LEU A 104 -10.92 -10.12 -28.71
C LEU A 104 -9.75 -10.83 -29.41
N ALA A 105 -9.89 -12.12 -29.74
CA ALA A 105 -8.92 -12.85 -30.54
C ALA A 105 -8.78 -12.23 -31.94
N GLY A 106 -9.90 -12.00 -32.62
CA GLY A 106 -9.91 -11.36 -33.94
C GLY A 106 -9.35 -9.93 -33.91
N GLU A 107 -9.68 -9.16 -32.87
CA GLU A 107 -9.11 -7.81 -32.73
C GLU A 107 -7.61 -7.82 -32.44
N LEU A 108 -7.10 -8.82 -31.72
CA LEU A 108 -5.66 -8.99 -31.51
C LEU A 108 -4.94 -9.33 -32.83
N GLU A 109 -5.51 -10.21 -33.65
CA GLU A 109 -4.97 -10.52 -34.98
C GLU A 109 -4.93 -9.27 -35.87
N GLY A 110 -6.03 -8.51 -35.91
CA GLY A 110 -6.11 -7.26 -36.67
C GLY A 110 -5.13 -6.20 -36.16
N ALA A 111 -5.07 -5.99 -34.85
CA ALA A 111 -4.13 -5.06 -34.24
C ALA A 111 -2.66 -5.43 -34.52
N THR A 112 -2.35 -6.72 -34.51
CA THR A 112 -1.01 -7.24 -34.83
C THR A 112 -0.66 -7.00 -36.29
N ALA A 113 -1.56 -7.33 -37.22
CA ALA A 113 -1.34 -7.18 -38.66
C ALA A 113 -1.16 -5.71 -39.08
N GLU A 114 -1.87 -4.80 -38.41
CA GLU A 114 -1.81 -3.37 -38.67
C GLU A 114 -0.64 -2.66 -37.96
N GLY A 115 0.00 -3.30 -36.97
CA GLY A 115 0.92 -2.64 -36.05
C GLY A 115 0.21 -1.52 -35.26
N PHE A 116 -1.02 -1.78 -34.84
CA PHE A 116 -1.90 -0.76 -34.26
C PHE A 116 -1.35 -0.20 -32.94
N ILE A 117 -1.30 1.12 -32.83
CA ILE A 117 -0.97 1.83 -31.57
C ILE A 117 -2.16 2.75 -31.26
N PRO A 118 -2.91 2.53 -30.16
CA PRO A 118 -4.04 3.37 -29.82
C PRO A 118 -3.57 4.79 -29.54
N TYR A 119 -4.35 5.79 -29.97
CA TYR A 119 -3.99 7.22 -29.82
C TYR A 119 -2.57 7.54 -30.31
N ALA A 120 -2.18 7.02 -31.48
CA ALA A 120 -0.82 7.09 -32.03
C ALA A 120 -0.19 8.50 -32.04
N ALA A 121 -0.98 9.57 -32.20
CA ALA A 121 -0.50 10.94 -32.12
C ALA A 121 0.20 11.29 -30.79
N THR A 122 -0.20 10.61 -29.70
CA THR A 122 0.38 10.77 -28.37
C THR A 122 1.18 9.53 -27.96
N LEU A 123 0.57 8.34 -27.96
CA LEU A 123 1.21 7.12 -27.46
C LEU A 123 2.38 6.67 -28.36
N GLY A 124 2.32 6.95 -29.66
CA GLY A 124 3.38 6.61 -30.61
C GLY A 124 4.71 7.33 -30.37
N GLN A 125 4.75 8.32 -29.47
CA GLN A 125 5.98 8.95 -29.01
C GLN A 125 6.75 8.08 -27.99
N TYR A 126 6.07 7.12 -27.36
CA TYR A 126 6.59 6.28 -26.27
C TYR A 126 6.62 4.79 -26.61
N VAL A 127 5.93 4.39 -27.67
CA VAL A 127 5.81 2.98 -28.10
C VAL A 127 6.28 2.89 -29.55
N THR A 128 7.33 2.12 -29.79
CA THR A 128 7.78 1.83 -31.15
C THR A 128 6.91 0.74 -31.79
N ALA A 129 6.99 0.60 -33.12
CA ALA A 129 6.33 -0.49 -33.82
C ALA A 129 6.84 -1.88 -33.37
N GLU A 130 8.13 -1.97 -33.03
CA GLU A 130 8.74 -3.20 -32.49
C GLU A 130 8.18 -3.53 -31.09
N ASP A 131 8.07 -2.52 -30.23
CA ASP A 131 7.44 -2.68 -28.90
C ASP A 131 5.98 -3.15 -29.04
N ALA A 132 5.21 -2.54 -29.95
CA ALA A 132 3.83 -2.92 -30.19
C ALA A 132 3.71 -4.38 -30.66
N ALA A 133 4.55 -4.78 -31.63
CA ALA A 133 4.60 -6.15 -32.13
C ALA A 133 4.95 -7.15 -31.01
N ALA A 134 5.97 -6.84 -30.20
CA ALA A 134 6.36 -7.67 -29.07
C ALA A 134 5.24 -7.79 -28.01
N ARG A 135 4.57 -6.68 -27.68
CA ARG A 135 3.44 -6.67 -26.73
C ARG A 135 2.27 -7.51 -27.22
N TYR A 136 1.88 -7.40 -28.49
CA TYR A 136 0.80 -8.21 -29.04
C TYR A 136 1.17 -9.69 -29.16
N SER A 137 2.41 -10.02 -29.55
CA SER A 137 2.89 -11.41 -29.54
C SER A 137 2.84 -12.01 -28.13
N ASN A 138 3.23 -11.25 -27.12
CA ASN A 138 3.17 -11.69 -25.73
C ASN A 138 1.73 -11.87 -25.24
N LEU A 139 0.82 -10.97 -25.62
CA LEU A 139 -0.60 -11.08 -25.30
C LEU A 139 -1.24 -12.32 -25.96
N ALA A 140 -0.88 -12.61 -27.21
CA ALA A 140 -1.32 -13.81 -27.91
C ALA A 140 -0.83 -15.10 -27.23
N GLU A 141 0.46 -15.15 -26.85
CA GLU A 141 1.01 -16.30 -26.12
C GLU A 141 0.39 -16.47 -24.72
N PHE A 142 0.11 -15.36 -24.04
CA PHE A 142 -0.59 -15.38 -22.76
C PHE A 142 -2.00 -15.95 -22.90
N ALA A 143 -2.77 -15.45 -23.88
CA ALA A 143 -4.11 -15.95 -24.17
C ALA A 143 -4.10 -17.42 -24.61
N ARG A 144 -3.11 -17.84 -25.41
CA ARG A 144 -2.93 -19.26 -25.79
C ARG A 144 -2.69 -20.15 -24.58
N ARG A 145 -1.98 -19.66 -23.55
CA ARG A 145 -1.63 -20.44 -22.36
C ARG A 145 -2.74 -20.47 -21.31
N TYR A 146 -3.42 -19.34 -21.09
CA TYR A 146 -4.35 -19.16 -19.96
C TYR A 146 -5.81 -18.94 -20.39
N GLY A 147 -6.08 -18.80 -21.69
CA GLY A 147 -7.43 -18.71 -22.25
C GLY A 147 -8.09 -17.34 -22.12
N HIS A 148 -7.35 -16.29 -21.78
CA HIS A 148 -7.89 -14.94 -21.61
C HIS A 148 -6.89 -13.83 -21.92
N TYR A 149 -7.36 -12.59 -22.03
CA TYR A 149 -6.56 -11.43 -22.45
C TYR A 149 -6.25 -10.45 -21.31
N TYR A 150 -6.65 -10.78 -20.08
CA TYR A 150 -6.39 -9.94 -18.91
C TYR A 150 -4.99 -10.16 -18.33
N ILE A 151 -4.05 -9.26 -18.65
CA ILE A 151 -2.71 -9.17 -18.07
C ILE A 151 -2.64 -7.99 -17.10
N GLY A 152 -2.29 -8.22 -15.83
CA GLY A 152 -1.97 -7.16 -14.85
C GLY A 152 -0.50 -7.19 -14.43
N THR A 153 -0.07 -6.27 -13.57
CA THR A 153 1.29 -6.25 -13.00
C THR A 153 1.38 -6.69 -11.52
N GLY A 154 0.31 -7.27 -10.98
CA GLY A 154 0.27 -7.73 -9.59
C GLY A 154 1.13 -8.96 -9.29
N VAL A 155 1.24 -9.28 -7.99
CA VAL A 155 1.95 -10.46 -7.47
C VAL A 155 1.32 -11.78 -7.94
N TYR A 156 0.01 -11.76 -8.21
CA TYR A 156 -0.74 -12.91 -8.72
C TYR A 156 -1.38 -12.57 -10.07
N PHE A 157 -1.48 -13.57 -10.94
CA PHE A 157 -2.21 -13.49 -12.20
C PHE A 157 -3.29 -14.58 -12.27
N LEU A 158 -4.32 -14.34 -13.07
CA LEU A 158 -5.34 -15.34 -13.37
C LEU A 158 -4.71 -16.45 -14.21
N GLN A 159 -4.65 -17.66 -13.65
CA GLN A 159 -4.16 -18.85 -14.33
C GLN A 159 -5.30 -19.62 -15.00
N GLY A 160 -6.52 -19.50 -14.47
CA GLY A 160 -7.72 -20.07 -15.07
C GLY A 160 -8.98 -19.42 -14.49
N VAL A 161 -10.01 -19.31 -15.33
CA VAL A 161 -11.30 -18.71 -14.98
C VAL A 161 -12.41 -19.66 -15.43
N PHE A 162 -13.31 -19.99 -14.51
CA PHE A 162 -14.37 -20.99 -14.67
C PHE A 162 -15.71 -20.38 -14.23
N PRO A 163 -16.35 -19.56 -15.10
CA PRO A 163 -17.53 -18.80 -14.72
C PRO A 163 -18.74 -19.65 -14.36
N VAL A 164 -18.89 -20.84 -14.98
CA VAL A 164 -20.01 -21.76 -14.71
C VAL A 164 -19.91 -22.32 -13.30
N GLU A 165 -18.69 -22.66 -12.86
CA GLU A 165 -18.37 -23.15 -11.53
C GLU A 165 -18.23 -22.01 -10.50
N GLY A 166 -18.17 -20.76 -10.95
CA GLY A 166 -17.93 -19.59 -10.09
C GLY A 166 -16.53 -19.59 -9.49
N GLN A 167 -15.53 -20.13 -10.19
CA GLN A 167 -14.17 -20.32 -9.69
C GLN A 167 -13.13 -19.58 -10.54
N ALA A 168 -12.07 -19.11 -9.87
CA ALA A 168 -10.87 -18.61 -10.52
C ALA A 168 -9.64 -19.18 -9.80
N ILE A 169 -8.59 -19.48 -10.56
CA ILE A 169 -7.31 -19.92 -10.03
C ILE A 169 -6.32 -18.78 -10.20
N LEU A 170 -5.71 -18.37 -9.09
CA LEU A 170 -4.65 -17.38 -9.07
C LEU A 170 -3.31 -18.09 -8.89
N GLN A 171 -2.33 -17.70 -9.71
CA GLN A 171 -0.95 -18.18 -9.59
C GLN A 171 -0.02 -17.01 -9.31
N ARG A 172 0.95 -17.21 -8.42
CA ARG A 172 1.98 -16.21 -8.13
C ARG A 172 2.86 -16.01 -9.37
N PHE A 173 3.14 -14.76 -9.69
CA PHE A 173 4.16 -14.38 -10.65
C PHE A 173 5.53 -14.43 -9.97
N GLU A 174 6.29 -15.49 -10.21
CA GLU A 174 7.58 -15.73 -9.54
C GLU A 174 8.63 -14.65 -9.79
N ALA A 175 8.52 -13.91 -10.90
CA ALA A 175 9.42 -12.80 -11.21
C ALA A 175 8.94 -11.44 -10.66
N HIS A 176 7.89 -11.42 -9.83
CA HIS A 176 7.49 -10.22 -9.12
C HIS A 176 8.61 -9.79 -8.14
N PRO A 177 8.96 -8.50 -8.04
CA PRO A 177 10.09 -8.04 -7.22
C PRO A 177 9.89 -8.30 -5.73
N ASP A 178 8.63 -8.27 -5.29
CA ASP A 178 8.29 -8.56 -3.90
C ASP A 178 8.24 -10.08 -3.63
N PRO A 179 8.88 -10.55 -2.56
CA PRO A 179 8.74 -11.94 -2.14
C PRO A 179 7.33 -12.22 -1.62
N ALA A 180 6.95 -13.50 -1.57
CA ALA A 180 5.60 -13.92 -1.16
C ALA A 180 5.23 -13.51 0.27
N ASP A 181 6.23 -13.33 1.12
CA ASP A 181 6.14 -12.98 2.54
C ASP A 181 6.38 -11.48 2.82
N LYS A 182 6.43 -10.62 1.79
CA LYS A 182 6.67 -9.17 1.95
C LYS A 182 5.81 -8.53 3.03
N PHE A 183 4.54 -8.93 3.12
CA PHE A 183 3.59 -8.35 4.07
C PHE A 183 3.37 -9.22 5.31
N SER A 184 4.10 -10.33 5.46
CA SER A 184 3.98 -11.22 6.63
C SER A 184 4.32 -10.53 7.94
N GLY A 185 5.17 -9.50 7.93
CA GLY A 185 5.48 -8.67 9.10
C GLY A 185 4.28 -7.88 9.66
N PHE A 186 3.19 -7.76 8.90
CA PHE A 186 1.93 -7.13 9.34
C PHE A 186 0.89 -8.14 9.86
N ALA A 187 1.23 -9.43 9.93
CA ALA A 187 0.30 -10.46 10.41
C ALA A 187 -0.02 -10.32 11.91
N ALA A 188 0.87 -9.70 12.67
CA ALA A 188 0.70 -9.37 14.08
C ALA A 188 1.30 -7.98 14.36
N PRO A 189 0.75 -7.22 15.33
CA PRO A 189 1.33 -5.94 15.71
C PRO A 189 2.70 -6.16 16.37
N ALA A 190 3.68 -5.34 15.99
CA ALA A 190 5.02 -5.33 16.58
C ALA A 190 5.01 -4.66 17.99
N LEU A 191 4.18 -5.16 18.90
CA LEU A 191 4.18 -4.73 20.30
C LEU A 191 5.45 -5.26 20.98
N ALA A 192 6.10 -4.41 21.76
CA ALA A 192 7.25 -4.83 22.55
C ALA A 192 6.79 -5.66 23.76
N GLU A 193 7.47 -6.76 24.01
CA GLU A 193 7.46 -7.46 25.29
C GLU A 193 8.54 -6.79 26.16
N VAL A 194 8.15 -6.27 27.33
CA VAL A 194 9.02 -5.47 28.19
C VAL A 194 9.35 -6.27 29.44
N GLU A 195 10.64 -6.53 29.65
CA GLU A 195 11.18 -7.10 30.89
C GLU A 195 12.19 -6.11 31.49
N ILE A 196 12.16 -5.95 32.81
CA ILE A 196 13.04 -5.04 33.52
C ILE A 196 13.82 -5.87 34.53
N ASP A 197 15.15 -5.78 34.49
CA ASP A 197 16.06 -6.40 35.44
C ASP A 197 16.87 -5.33 36.17
N GLY A 198 17.15 -5.58 37.44
CA GLY A 198 17.86 -4.65 38.29
C GLY A 198 17.85 -5.07 39.75
N GLU A 199 18.61 -4.37 40.59
CA GLU A 199 18.66 -4.70 42.01
C GLU A 199 17.30 -4.43 42.68
N SER A 200 16.74 -5.46 43.33
CA SER A 200 15.49 -5.33 44.09
C SER A 200 15.65 -4.49 45.37
N ARG A 201 16.90 -4.15 45.75
CA ARG A 201 17.22 -3.25 46.84
C ARG A 201 18.24 -2.21 46.36
N VAL A 202 17.91 -0.93 46.52
CA VAL A 202 18.79 0.20 46.17
C VAL A 202 19.21 0.91 47.44
N THR A 203 20.50 1.20 47.57
CA THR A 203 21.04 2.01 48.68
C THR A 203 20.68 3.48 48.44
N ILE A 204 20.09 4.15 49.44
CA ILE A 204 19.75 5.58 49.34
C ILE A 204 21.03 6.40 49.15
N GLY A 205 21.06 7.22 48.10
CA GLY A 205 22.20 8.09 47.78
C GLY A 205 23.24 7.47 46.83
N GLU A 206 23.10 6.19 46.46
CA GLU A 206 23.94 5.52 45.47
C GLU A 206 23.24 5.45 44.11
N GLU A 207 24.04 5.44 43.04
CA GLU A 207 23.54 5.23 41.68
C GLU A 207 22.96 3.82 41.53
N ALA A 208 21.85 3.69 40.80
CA ALA A 208 21.23 2.41 40.51
C ALA A 208 20.91 2.29 39.02
N THR A 209 21.24 1.15 38.41
CA THR A 209 20.99 0.86 37.01
C THR A 209 19.95 -0.26 36.86
N PHE A 210 19.05 -0.10 35.90
CA PHE A 210 18.05 -1.09 35.52
C PHE A 210 18.16 -1.35 34.02
N ASP A 211 18.29 -2.62 33.65
CA ASP A 211 18.29 -3.07 32.28
C ASP A 211 16.86 -3.33 31.84
N VAL A 212 16.49 -2.81 30.67
CA VAL A 212 15.17 -2.91 30.07
C VAL A 212 15.32 -3.72 28.78
N PHE A 213 14.88 -4.97 28.84
CA PHE A 213 14.88 -5.88 27.71
C PHE A 213 13.58 -5.72 26.91
N LEU A 214 13.73 -5.50 25.60
CA LEU A 214 12.63 -5.36 24.66
C LEU A 214 12.70 -6.46 23.60
N ASP A 215 11.68 -7.31 23.57
CA ASP A 215 11.55 -8.35 22.56
C ASP A 215 10.35 -8.09 21.64
N VAL A 216 10.43 -8.60 20.41
CA VAL A 216 9.36 -8.62 19.42
C VAL A 216 9.45 -9.89 18.57
N PHE A 217 8.32 -10.57 18.38
CA PHE A 217 8.24 -11.82 17.60
C PHE A 217 9.25 -12.90 18.05
N GLY A 218 9.63 -12.92 19.33
CA GLY A 218 10.56 -13.89 19.92
C GLY A 218 12.04 -13.58 19.71
N GLY A 219 12.41 -12.35 19.40
CA GLY A 219 13.80 -11.88 19.39
C GLY A 219 13.92 -10.40 19.74
N ALA A 220 15.16 -9.91 19.84
CA ALA A 220 15.46 -8.54 20.23
C ALA A 220 14.77 -7.49 19.34
N TYR A 221 14.15 -6.50 19.97
CA TYR A 221 13.50 -5.39 19.26
C TYR A 221 14.56 -4.45 18.64
N PRO A 222 14.59 -4.26 17.31
CA PRO A 222 15.56 -3.38 16.67
C PRO A 222 15.45 -1.93 17.19
N ALA A 223 16.55 -1.36 17.65
CA ALA A 223 16.56 -0.01 18.22
C ALA A 223 16.16 1.06 17.19
N ALA A 224 16.40 0.81 15.89
CA ALA A 224 16.00 1.69 14.81
C ALA A 224 14.46 1.84 14.69
N ASP A 225 13.70 0.82 15.11
CA ASP A 225 12.25 0.78 15.03
C ASP A 225 11.56 1.31 16.30
N ILE A 226 12.32 1.59 17.36
CA ILE A 226 11.84 2.25 18.58
C ILE A 226 11.94 3.77 18.42
N ASP A 227 10.88 4.48 18.82
CA ASP A 227 10.84 5.93 18.89
C ASP A 227 11.38 6.43 20.24
N SER A 228 10.89 5.85 21.34
CA SER A 228 11.38 6.16 22.68
C SER A 228 11.10 5.04 23.70
N VAL A 229 11.97 4.96 24.71
CA VAL A 229 11.75 4.19 25.93
C VAL A 229 11.79 5.18 27.08
N ALA A 230 10.61 5.57 27.59
CA ALA A 230 10.50 6.49 28.71
C ALA A 230 10.39 5.70 30.02
N TYR A 231 10.95 6.24 31.09
CA TYR A 231 10.74 5.74 32.44
C TYR A 231 10.03 6.76 33.32
N LEU A 232 9.21 6.26 34.24
CA LEU A 232 8.57 7.02 35.31
C LEU A 232 8.93 6.37 36.63
N LEU A 233 9.48 7.16 37.56
CA LEU A 233 9.83 6.70 38.90
C LEU A 233 8.78 7.19 39.90
N PHE A 234 8.20 6.26 40.66
CA PHE A 234 7.25 6.53 41.73
C PHE A 234 7.82 6.10 43.08
N ASP A 235 7.67 6.96 44.08
CA ASP A 235 8.07 6.68 45.45
C ASP A 235 7.08 5.74 46.19
N ALA A 236 7.39 5.42 47.45
CA ALA A 236 6.55 4.59 48.30
C ALA A 236 5.17 5.17 48.63
N THR A 237 4.91 6.45 48.35
CA THR A 237 3.60 7.09 48.48
C THR A 237 2.78 7.01 47.19
N GLY A 238 3.38 6.55 46.09
CA GLY A 238 2.81 6.56 44.76
C GLY A 238 2.92 7.91 44.05
N THR A 239 3.75 8.83 44.56
CA THR A 239 4.02 10.12 43.91
C THR A 239 5.12 9.95 42.87
N GLN A 240 4.92 10.51 41.67
CA GLN A 240 5.96 10.52 40.65
C GLN A 240 7.07 11.50 41.06
N VAL A 241 8.29 10.98 41.17
CA VAL A 241 9.46 11.76 41.60
C VAL A 241 10.42 12.08 40.46
N GLU A 242 10.46 11.25 39.42
CA GLU A 242 11.30 11.47 38.24
C GLU A 242 10.65 10.89 36.98
N ALA A 243 11.00 11.45 35.82
CA ALA A 243 10.76 10.85 34.52
C ALA A 243 11.93 11.18 33.58
N GLY A 244 12.26 10.24 32.70
CA GLY A 244 13.33 10.41 31.73
C GLY A 244 13.23 9.42 30.58
N LEU A 245 14.30 9.35 29.80
CA LEU A 245 14.45 8.38 28.71
C LEU A 245 15.54 7.38 29.08
N ALA A 246 15.28 6.10 28.82
CA ALA A 246 16.30 5.06 28.90
C ALA A 246 17.26 5.19 27.71
N GLU A 247 18.53 4.89 27.95
CA GLU A 247 19.57 4.94 26.92
C GLU A 247 19.62 3.61 26.16
N ALA A 248 19.63 3.66 24.82
CA ALA A 248 19.78 2.47 24.01
C ALA A 248 21.22 1.94 24.11
N VAL A 249 21.38 0.67 24.46
CA VAL A 249 22.68 0.00 24.54
C VAL A 249 22.95 -0.78 23.27
N GLU A 250 22.02 -1.67 22.91
CA GLU A 250 22.00 -2.44 21.66
C GLU A 250 20.56 -2.82 21.30
N ASP A 251 20.37 -3.54 20.18
CA ASP A 251 19.04 -4.03 19.82
C ASP A 251 18.48 -4.90 20.96
N GLY A 252 17.25 -4.60 21.39
CA GLY A 252 16.59 -5.28 22.49
C GLY A 252 17.03 -4.87 23.90
N LEU A 253 17.98 -3.95 24.07
CA LEU A 253 18.47 -3.55 25.40
C LEU A 253 18.58 -2.03 25.57
N TRP A 254 17.88 -1.54 26.59
CA TRP A 254 17.95 -0.17 27.07
C TRP A 254 18.36 -0.15 28.54
N GLN A 255 18.93 0.96 29.00
CA GLN A 255 19.34 1.12 30.39
C GLN A 255 18.74 2.38 31.00
N VAL A 256 18.17 2.25 32.20
CA VAL A 256 17.76 3.37 33.04
C VAL A 256 18.78 3.50 34.17
N THR A 257 19.36 4.69 34.30
CA THR A 257 20.29 5.00 35.39
C THR A 257 19.68 6.06 36.29
N LEU A 258 19.36 5.69 37.53
CA LEU A 258 18.93 6.61 38.57
C LEU A 258 20.17 7.16 39.28
N SER A 259 20.29 8.48 39.31
CA SER A 259 21.41 9.15 39.97
C SER A 259 21.37 8.96 41.49
N GLY A 260 22.52 9.09 42.16
CA GLY A 260 22.56 9.13 43.63
C GLY A 260 21.75 10.28 44.25
N GLU A 261 21.54 11.38 43.51
CA GLU A 261 20.65 12.46 43.96
C GLU A 261 19.18 12.02 43.92
N THR A 262 18.77 11.34 42.84
CA THR A 262 17.44 10.75 42.67
C THR A 262 17.15 9.73 43.76
N THR A 263 18.04 8.75 43.95
CA THR A 263 17.85 7.71 44.98
C THR A 263 17.97 8.27 46.39
N GLY A 264 18.77 9.33 46.58
CA GLY A 264 18.89 10.08 47.83
C GLY A 264 17.63 10.85 48.23
N ALA A 265 16.78 11.21 47.26
CA ALA A 265 15.50 11.87 47.49
C ALA A 265 14.36 10.89 47.84
N LEU A 266 14.57 9.58 47.66
CA LEU A 266 13.62 8.54 48.02
C LEU A 266 13.67 8.25 49.52
N GLU A 267 12.50 8.13 50.15
CA GLU A 267 12.40 7.63 51.52
C GLU A 267 12.61 6.09 51.56
N GLU A 268 12.85 5.53 52.74
CA GLU A 268 12.91 4.07 52.90
C GLU A 268 11.53 3.46 52.59
N GLY A 269 11.47 2.55 51.61
CA GLY A 269 10.19 1.96 51.19
C GLY A 269 10.22 1.30 49.82
N SER A 270 9.06 0.82 49.39
CA SER A 270 8.87 0.18 48.09
C SER A 270 8.59 1.23 47.02
N ASN A 271 9.48 1.36 46.04
CA ASN A 271 9.33 2.25 44.89
C ASN A 271 8.94 1.44 43.65
N ARG A 272 8.46 2.13 42.63
CA ARG A 272 8.07 1.53 41.35
C ARG A 272 8.71 2.28 40.20
N LEU A 273 9.36 1.54 39.30
CA LEU A 273 9.83 2.01 38.01
C LEU A 273 8.85 1.51 36.95
N GLU A 274 8.22 2.42 36.22
CA GLU A 274 7.39 2.09 35.06
C GLU A 274 8.12 2.45 33.78
N ILE A 275 8.04 1.57 32.78
CA ILE A 275 8.62 1.76 31.46
C ILE A 275 7.49 1.89 30.44
N VAL A 276 7.60 2.90 29.57
CA VAL A 276 6.70 3.13 28.44
C VAL A 276 7.51 3.07 27.15
N VAL A 277 7.20 2.11 26.30
CA VAL A 277 7.88 1.89 25.02
C VAL A 277 6.99 2.34 23.89
N VAL A 278 7.50 3.27 23.07
CA VAL A 278 6.84 3.75 21.86
C VAL A 278 7.60 3.24 20.64
N SER A 279 6.93 2.42 19.83
CA SER A 279 7.45 1.92 18.57
C SER A 279 7.02 2.80 17.40
N LYS A 280 7.84 2.87 16.35
CA LYS A 280 7.50 3.50 15.07
C LYS A 280 6.56 2.63 14.23
N LEU A 281 6.42 1.36 14.56
CA LEU A 281 5.71 0.34 13.78
C LEU A 281 4.26 0.14 14.24
N VAL A 282 3.93 0.53 15.48
CA VAL A 282 2.59 0.35 16.07
C VAL A 282 2.17 1.59 16.86
N ALA A 283 0.89 1.92 16.81
CA ALA A 283 0.35 3.11 17.49
C ALA A 283 0.09 2.91 19.00
N LEU A 284 0.17 1.67 19.49
CA LEU A 284 -0.05 1.32 20.89
C LEU A 284 1.29 1.20 21.61
N PRO A 285 1.51 1.93 22.73
CA PRO A 285 2.71 1.76 23.53
C PRO A 285 2.66 0.43 24.31
N SER A 286 3.82 -0.15 24.56
CA SER A 286 4.00 -1.27 25.49
C SER A 286 4.43 -0.76 26.86
N LEU A 287 4.04 -1.46 27.93
CA LEU A 287 4.31 -1.07 29.31
C LEU A 287 5.02 -2.19 30.05
N GLY A 288 5.95 -1.83 30.93
CA GLY A 288 6.57 -2.71 31.92
C GLY A 288 6.64 -2.04 33.28
N GLU A 289 6.64 -2.82 34.36
CA GLU A 289 6.82 -2.29 35.71
C GLU A 289 7.80 -3.14 36.51
N PHE A 290 8.60 -2.49 37.35
CA PHE A 290 9.53 -3.12 38.28
C PHE A 290 9.41 -2.48 39.67
N GLN A 291 9.44 -3.30 40.71
CA GLN A 291 9.41 -2.83 42.09
C GLN A 291 10.74 -3.09 42.77
N PHE A 292 11.23 -2.09 43.49
CA PHE A 292 12.47 -2.18 44.27
C PHE A 292 12.32 -1.44 45.60
N VAL A 293 13.13 -1.81 46.58
CA VAL A 293 13.10 -1.21 47.91
C VAL A 293 14.31 -0.30 48.10
N THR A 294 14.10 0.94 48.52
CA THR A 294 15.18 1.81 48.99
C THR A 294 15.42 1.60 50.48
N ALA A 295 16.68 1.48 50.88
CA ALA A 295 17.09 1.40 52.28
C ALA A 295 18.45 2.07 52.50
N PRO A 296 18.80 2.45 53.74
CA PRO A 296 20.13 2.96 54.08
C PRO A 296 21.24 1.91 53.89
#